data_AF-A0A1F6FFY7-F1
#
_entry.id   AF-A0A1F6FFY7-F1
#
_cell.length_a   1.000
_cell.length_b   1.000
_cell.length_c   1.000
_cell.angle_alpha   90.00
_cell.angle_beta   90.00
_cell.angle_gamma   90.00
#
_symmetry.space_group_name_H-M   'P 1'
#
loop_
_entity.id
_entity.type
_entity.pdbx_description
1 polymer ?
#
loop_
_entity_poly.entity_id
_entity_poly.type
_entity_poly.pdbx_seq_one_letter_code
_entity_poly.pdbx_strand_id
1 'polypeptide(L)'
;MRFLRSSSWYIILLALLCIGAAFYLLYKILFPAAPVWITATVDRGTVSELVSVSGFVEAKQLAEMSFPATGIVTAVLVEEGAVVTQGEVLATLAASTLVAERNEAEAALVAAEAAYSEVVAGPRDEAVTLANTTLQSAEANLARVNIEETRKVNNARAALLSTSLTAVATDPEENSTAPTVSGTYICPEEGTYEVEVYRSSTESGYSFTYTGLESGTGIVSTDQPAALGTCGLYLEFTAGDTYSNSTWVISIPNTRSSSYTTLLNTYNLTKTQADNAIEAAENNLAVAKDQNTLTTAPARGEARTQAEAAVSQARARIAAIDARLADRSIVAPFDGVVTEVDIATGETAPTTPVVTVLASDAFTLKARIPEIDITKLALGQKMNAVFDARSSETLTGEVTYISPIAKQIDGVAYFEITIELDTLPSWLRAGLNADIDIIIEERQDVVRIPKRFVTTAADGTKSVLVPAGHRVATTTIEVLFTGNDSYYEIKGVDAGTTVIAP
;
A
#
# COMPACT_ATOMS: atom_id res chain seq x y z
N MET A 1 -117.14 -72.26 39.58
CA MET A 1 -117.39 -72.43 38.13
C MET A 1 -117.31 -71.03 37.51
N ARG A 2 -116.22 -70.57 36.86
CA ARG A 2 -115.62 -70.89 35.54
C ARG A 2 -116.26 -70.09 34.37
N PHE A 3 -115.40 -69.44 33.56
CA PHE A 3 -115.58 -68.85 32.19
C PHE A 3 -116.23 -67.45 32.04
N LEU A 4 -115.86 -66.54 31.11
CA LEU A 4 -114.66 -66.24 30.28
C LEU A 4 -114.85 -64.84 29.61
N ARG A 5 -113.74 -64.24 29.17
CA ARG A 5 -113.54 -62.90 28.54
C ARG A 5 -113.90 -62.89 27.03
N SER A 6 -114.28 -61.74 26.43
CA SER A 6 -114.23 -61.51 24.97
C SER A 6 -114.14 -60.01 24.62
N SER A 7 -113.10 -59.62 23.88
CA SER A 7 -112.73 -58.24 23.48
C SER A 7 -112.38 -58.23 21.99
N SER A 8 -113.23 -57.67 21.13
CA SER A 8 -113.17 -57.81 19.66
C SER A 8 -112.63 -56.61 18.85
N TRP A 9 -112.14 -55.54 19.50
CA TRP A 9 -111.61 -54.35 18.80
C TRP A 9 -110.17 -54.50 18.29
N TYR A 10 -109.37 -55.40 18.89
CA TYR A 10 -107.97 -55.63 18.49
C TYR A 10 -107.83 -56.19 17.07
N ILE A 11 -108.82 -56.93 16.56
CA ILE A 11 -108.75 -57.55 15.22
C ILE A 11 -108.79 -56.48 14.11
N ILE A 12 -109.56 -55.41 14.30
CA ILE A 12 -109.69 -54.31 13.33
C ILE A 12 -108.41 -53.46 13.31
N LEU A 13 -107.82 -53.20 14.47
CA LEU A 13 -106.53 -52.51 14.59
C LEU A 13 -105.39 -53.29 13.94
N LEU A 14 -105.40 -54.63 14.06
CA LEU A 14 -104.41 -55.51 13.44
C LEU A 14 -104.53 -55.51 11.91
N ALA A 15 -105.75 -55.51 11.37
CA ALA A 15 -105.97 -55.45 9.92
C ALA A 15 -105.52 -54.12 9.29
N LEU A 16 -105.80 -52.98 9.93
CA LEU A 16 -105.33 -51.66 9.49
C LEU A 16 -103.80 -51.54 9.55
N LEU A 17 -103.17 -52.12 10.57
CA LEU A 17 -101.73 -52.16 10.71
C LEU A 17 -101.08 -53.05 9.63
N CYS A 18 -101.71 -54.18 9.28
CA CYS A 18 -101.26 -55.02 8.17
C CYS A 18 -101.40 -54.32 6.80
N ILE A 19 -102.47 -53.56 6.56
CA ILE A 19 -102.63 -52.80 5.31
C ILE A 19 -101.63 -51.65 5.23
N GLY A 20 -101.40 -50.93 6.34
CA GLY A 20 -100.37 -49.88 6.42
C GLY A 20 -98.96 -50.45 6.21
N ALA A 21 -98.67 -51.62 6.79
CA ALA A 21 -97.40 -52.32 6.59
C ALA A 21 -97.24 -52.81 5.15
N ALA A 22 -98.30 -53.34 4.53
CA ALA A 22 -98.29 -53.77 3.13
C ALA A 22 -98.12 -52.58 2.17
N PHE A 23 -98.77 -51.45 2.44
CA PHE A 23 -98.59 -50.22 1.66
C PHE A 23 -97.18 -49.64 1.82
N TYR A 24 -96.63 -49.63 3.03
CA TYR A 24 -95.26 -49.19 3.29
C TYR A 24 -94.22 -50.11 2.62
N LEU A 25 -94.43 -51.43 2.66
CA LEU A 25 -93.62 -52.41 1.93
C LEU A 25 -93.73 -52.21 0.41
N LEU A 26 -94.94 -52.03 -0.11
CA LEU A 26 -95.18 -51.79 -1.53
C LEU A 26 -94.56 -50.46 -1.99
N TYR A 27 -94.64 -49.41 -1.17
CA TYR A 27 -94.00 -48.11 -1.43
C TYR A 27 -92.47 -48.24 -1.47
N LYS A 28 -91.87 -48.98 -0.54
CA LYS A 28 -90.42 -49.26 -0.57
C LYS A 28 -89.99 -50.10 -1.77
N ILE A 29 -90.87 -50.95 -2.31
CA ILE A 29 -90.59 -51.79 -3.49
C ILE A 29 -90.74 -50.98 -4.79
N LEU A 30 -91.74 -50.10 -4.90
CA LEU A 30 -91.95 -49.25 -6.09
C LEU A 30 -91.03 -48.01 -6.11
N PHE A 31 -90.59 -47.51 -4.95
CA PHE A 31 -89.72 -46.33 -4.82
C PHE A 31 -88.48 -46.67 -3.95
N PRO A 32 -87.52 -47.45 -4.49
CA PRO A 32 -86.25 -47.65 -3.80
C PRO A 32 -85.57 -46.29 -3.56
N ALA A 33 -85.05 -46.08 -2.35
CA ALA A 33 -84.27 -44.89 -2.04
C ALA A 33 -83.07 -44.80 -3.00
N ALA A 34 -82.83 -43.61 -3.55
CA ALA A 34 -81.70 -43.41 -4.46
C ALA A 34 -80.39 -43.80 -3.75
N PRO A 35 -79.46 -44.47 -4.46
CA PRO A 35 -78.18 -44.85 -3.87
C PRO A 35 -77.41 -43.60 -3.41
N VAL A 36 -76.87 -43.63 -2.19
CA VAL A 36 -76.00 -42.57 -1.68
C VAL A 36 -74.60 -42.81 -2.22
N TRP A 37 -74.16 -41.95 -3.15
CA TRP A 37 -72.84 -42.02 -3.73
C TRP A 37 -71.88 -41.09 -3.00
N ILE A 38 -70.65 -41.57 -2.75
CA ILE A 38 -69.54 -40.69 -2.39
C ILE A 38 -69.13 -40.00 -3.69
N THR A 39 -69.27 -38.69 -3.75
CA THR A 39 -68.98 -37.91 -4.96
C THR A 39 -67.85 -36.90 -4.75
N ALA A 40 -67.13 -36.58 -5.82
CA ALA A 40 -66.25 -35.42 -5.90
C ALA A 40 -66.57 -34.63 -7.18
N THR A 41 -66.19 -33.37 -7.21
CA THR A 41 -66.31 -32.54 -8.41
C THR A 41 -64.93 -32.46 -9.04
N VAL A 42 -64.85 -32.71 -10.35
CA VAL A 42 -63.65 -32.42 -11.14
C VAL A 42 -63.47 -30.90 -11.13
N ASP A 43 -62.38 -30.38 -10.59
CA ASP A 43 -62.11 -28.95 -10.49
C ASP A 43 -60.84 -28.58 -11.24
N ARG A 44 -60.61 -27.27 -11.38
CA ARG A 44 -59.30 -26.76 -11.79
C ARG A 44 -58.50 -26.43 -10.55
N GLY A 45 -57.24 -26.86 -10.54
CA GLY A 45 -56.35 -26.59 -9.44
C GLY A 45 -54.92 -27.00 -9.77
N THR A 46 -54.11 -27.01 -8.73
CA THR A 46 -52.71 -27.44 -8.83
C THR A 46 -52.62 -28.94 -8.61
N VAL A 47 -51.75 -29.59 -9.39
CA VAL A 47 -51.29 -30.96 -9.15
C VAL A 47 -49.76 -30.94 -9.06
N SER A 48 -49.22 -31.46 -7.96
CA SER A 48 -47.77 -31.43 -7.69
C SER A 48 -47.19 -32.81 -7.42
N GLU A 49 -45.97 -33.04 -7.92
CA GLU A 49 -45.07 -34.09 -7.45
C GLU A 49 -44.09 -33.49 -6.45
N LEU A 50 -44.13 -34.02 -5.22
CA LEU A 50 -43.35 -33.57 -4.08
C LEU A 50 -42.36 -34.65 -3.63
N VAL A 51 -41.24 -34.26 -3.05
CA VAL A 51 -40.41 -35.18 -2.25
C VAL A 51 -40.49 -34.71 -0.81
N SER A 52 -41.20 -35.48 0.02
CA SER A 52 -41.40 -35.21 1.43
C SER A 52 -40.29 -35.85 2.25
N VAL A 53 -39.54 -35.04 2.98
CA VAL A 53 -38.44 -35.48 3.83
C VAL A 53 -38.43 -34.70 5.14
N SER A 54 -37.94 -35.33 6.20
CA SER A 54 -37.66 -34.61 7.43
C SER A 54 -36.25 -34.01 7.36
N GLY A 55 -36.13 -32.79 7.86
CA GLY A 55 -34.88 -32.06 7.97
C GLY A 55 -34.75 -31.34 9.31
N PHE A 56 -33.66 -30.62 9.48
CA PHE A 56 -33.37 -29.85 10.68
C PHE A 56 -32.64 -28.55 10.36
N VAL A 57 -32.81 -27.55 11.21
CA VAL A 57 -32.13 -26.25 11.08
C VAL A 57 -30.69 -26.37 11.54
N GLU A 58 -29.76 -25.88 10.74
CA GLU A 58 -28.35 -25.78 11.07
C GLU A 58 -27.88 -24.32 10.99
N ALA A 59 -26.97 -23.95 11.88
CA ALA A 59 -26.27 -22.68 11.82
C ALA A 59 -25.28 -22.67 10.65
N LYS A 60 -25.37 -21.65 9.78
CA LYS A 60 -24.47 -21.45 8.63
C LYS A 60 -23.07 -21.07 9.09
N GLN A 61 -22.95 -20.33 10.21
CA GLN A 61 -21.67 -19.87 10.75
C GLN A 61 -21.70 -19.85 12.28
N LEU A 62 -20.77 -20.58 12.88
CA LEU A 62 -20.49 -20.62 14.31
C LEU A 62 -19.00 -20.34 14.50
N ALA A 63 -18.67 -19.37 15.36
CA ALA A 63 -17.28 -19.05 15.69
C ALA A 63 -17.03 -19.33 17.18
N GLU A 64 -16.19 -20.32 17.43
CA GLU A 64 -15.66 -20.62 18.75
C GLU A 64 -14.30 -19.92 18.91
N MET A 65 -14.24 -18.90 19.76
CA MET A 65 -13.08 -18.03 19.88
C MET A 65 -12.33 -18.29 21.18
N SER A 66 -11.01 -18.41 21.07
CA SER A 66 -10.06 -18.43 22.18
C SER A 66 -9.09 -17.27 22.08
N PHE A 67 -8.41 -16.95 23.17
CA PHE A 67 -7.34 -15.96 23.12
C PHE A 67 -6.14 -16.54 22.36
N PRO A 68 -5.59 -15.80 21.36
CA PRO A 68 -4.38 -16.24 20.65
C PRO A 68 -3.13 -16.33 21.56
N ALA A 69 -3.14 -15.62 22.69
CA ALA A 69 -2.06 -15.58 23.66
C ALA A 69 -2.54 -15.93 25.08
N THR A 70 -1.64 -16.45 25.91
CA THR A 70 -1.90 -16.67 27.34
C THR A 70 -1.75 -15.36 28.12
N GLY A 71 -2.60 -15.16 29.13
CA GLY A 71 -2.57 -13.97 29.98
C GLY A 71 -3.75 -13.91 30.95
N ILE A 72 -3.76 -12.89 31.81
CA ILE A 72 -4.87 -12.62 32.72
C ILE A 72 -5.92 -11.78 31.99
N VAL A 73 -7.18 -12.19 32.05
CA VAL A 73 -8.30 -11.46 31.49
C VAL A 73 -8.55 -10.19 32.29
N THR A 74 -8.52 -9.04 31.63
CA THR A 74 -8.72 -7.72 32.25
C THR A 74 -10.16 -7.26 32.15
N ALA A 75 -10.84 -7.58 31.05
CA ALA A 75 -12.25 -7.30 30.88
C ALA A 75 -12.91 -8.34 29.96
N VAL A 76 -14.13 -8.71 30.32
CA VAL A 76 -15.10 -9.38 29.47
C VAL A 76 -16.20 -8.36 29.20
N LEU A 77 -16.40 -7.98 27.94
CA LEU A 77 -17.23 -6.85 27.52
C LEU A 77 -18.61 -7.30 27.02
N VAL A 78 -18.86 -8.60 26.96
CA VAL A 78 -20.10 -9.20 26.47
C VAL A 78 -20.65 -10.24 27.43
N GLU A 79 -21.95 -10.48 27.32
CA GLU A 79 -22.70 -11.49 28.08
C GLU A 79 -23.44 -12.40 27.11
N GLU A 80 -23.87 -13.58 27.58
CA GLU A 80 -24.69 -14.49 26.78
C GLU A 80 -26.00 -13.82 26.34
N GLY A 81 -26.35 -13.99 25.06
CA GLY A 81 -27.49 -13.34 24.42
C GLY A 81 -27.23 -11.93 23.90
N ALA A 82 -26.04 -11.35 24.10
CA ALA A 82 -25.68 -10.05 23.55
C ALA A 82 -25.55 -10.12 22.01
N VAL A 83 -26.06 -9.09 21.33
CA VAL A 83 -25.85 -8.90 19.88
C VAL A 83 -24.54 -8.15 19.69
N VAL A 84 -23.67 -8.67 18.82
CA VAL A 84 -22.35 -8.12 18.53
C VAL A 84 -22.17 -7.86 17.05
N THR A 85 -21.30 -6.90 16.74
CA THR A 85 -20.94 -6.52 15.37
C THR A 85 -19.54 -7.00 14.99
N GLN A 86 -19.29 -7.20 13.70
CA GLN A 86 -17.97 -7.59 13.20
C GLN A 86 -16.88 -6.60 13.64
N GLY A 87 -15.81 -7.13 14.24
CA GLY A 87 -14.68 -6.35 14.75
C GLY A 87 -14.88 -5.82 16.18
N GLU A 88 -16.04 -6.02 16.79
CA GLU A 88 -16.30 -5.64 18.17
C GLU A 88 -15.43 -6.44 19.15
N VAL A 89 -14.81 -5.76 20.11
CA VAL A 89 -13.96 -6.39 21.13
C VAL A 89 -14.85 -7.05 22.17
N LEU A 90 -14.69 -8.36 22.33
CA LEU A 90 -15.50 -9.17 23.23
C LEU A 90 -14.84 -9.35 24.59
N ALA A 91 -13.52 -9.56 24.60
CA ALA A 91 -12.74 -9.74 25.81
C ALA A 91 -11.28 -9.31 25.60
N THR A 92 -10.60 -8.91 26.68
CA THR A 92 -9.23 -8.38 26.63
C THR A 92 -8.33 -8.98 27.72
N LEU A 93 -7.04 -9.12 27.41
CA LEU A 93 -6.00 -9.54 28.32
C LEU A 93 -5.17 -8.36 28.82
N ALA A 94 -4.49 -8.57 29.95
CA ALA A 94 -3.52 -7.63 30.47
C ALA A 94 -2.37 -7.41 29.46
N ALA A 95 -2.15 -6.15 29.09
CA ALA A 95 -1.19 -5.76 28.06
C ALA A 95 -0.21 -4.67 28.53
N SER A 96 -0.18 -4.34 29.83
CA SER A 96 0.61 -3.22 30.37
C SER A 96 2.11 -3.30 30.02
N THR A 97 2.69 -4.50 30.01
CA THR A 97 4.09 -4.71 29.62
C THR A 97 4.31 -4.46 28.12
N LEU A 98 3.42 -4.96 27.27
CA LEU A 98 3.50 -4.74 25.81
C LEU A 98 3.26 -3.27 25.45
N VAL A 99 2.37 -2.57 26.16
CA VAL A 99 2.19 -1.13 25.99
C VAL A 99 3.45 -0.35 26.38
N ALA A 100 4.11 -0.74 27.49
CA ALA A 100 5.39 -0.15 27.87
C ALA A 100 6.49 -0.44 26.84
N GLU A 101 6.59 -1.67 26.34
CA GLU A 101 7.51 -2.06 25.26
C GLU A 101 7.25 -1.27 23.97
N ARG A 102 5.98 -1.04 23.62
CA ARG A 102 5.59 -0.24 22.46
C ARG A 102 6.04 1.20 22.60
N ASN A 103 5.81 1.82 23.76
CA ASN A 103 6.26 3.19 24.04
C ASN A 103 7.79 3.31 23.98
N GLU A 104 8.52 2.31 24.47
CA GLU A 104 9.98 2.25 24.34
C GLU A 104 10.42 2.15 22.86
N ALA A 105 9.74 1.31 22.07
CA ALA A 105 10.03 1.15 20.65
C ALA A 105 9.71 2.43 19.84
N GLU A 106 8.64 3.15 20.18
CA GLU A 106 8.32 4.46 19.61
C GLU A 106 9.39 5.51 19.94
N ALA A 107 9.86 5.56 21.19
CA ALA A 107 10.96 6.44 21.55
C ALA A 107 12.25 6.11 20.77
N ALA A 108 12.52 4.82 20.55
CA ALA A 108 13.64 4.38 19.71
C ALA A 108 13.48 4.78 18.24
N LEU A 109 12.25 4.75 17.70
CA LEU A 109 11.97 5.25 16.34
C LEU A 109 12.25 6.75 16.25
N VAL A 110 11.76 7.55 17.19
CA VAL A 110 12.02 9.00 17.23
C VAL A 110 13.52 9.28 17.26
N ALA A 111 14.28 8.54 18.07
CA ALA A 111 15.74 8.66 18.11
C ALA A 111 16.40 8.29 16.78
N ALA A 112 15.94 7.22 16.11
CA ALA A 112 16.45 6.80 14.80
C ALA A 112 16.13 7.83 13.69
N GLU A 113 14.92 8.42 13.71
CA GLU A 113 14.51 9.46 12.77
C GLU A 113 15.30 10.75 12.97
N ALA A 114 15.57 11.13 14.23
CA ALA A 114 16.45 12.26 14.55
C ALA A 114 17.88 12.02 14.03
N ALA A 115 18.43 10.81 14.22
CA ALA A 115 19.76 10.45 13.71
C ALA A 115 19.80 10.45 12.16
N TYR A 116 18.75 9.96 11.50
CA TYR A 116 18.61 10.06 10.05
C TYR A 116 18.57 11.51 9.58
N SER A 117 17.79 12.36 10.26
CA SER A 117 17.70 13.78 9.95
C SER A 117 19.05 14.49 10.11
N GLU A 118 19.83 14.17 11.15
CA GLU A 118 21.18 14.71 11.33
C GLU A 118 22.11 14.29 10.18
N VAL A 119 22.06 13.02 9.77
CA VAL A 119 22.84 12.53 8.62
C VAL A 119 22.42 13.22 7.32
N VAL A 120 21.12 13.41 7.07
CA VAL A 120 20.64 14.04 5.84
C VAL A 120 20.90 15.55 5.81
N ALA A 121 20.78 16.23 6.95
CA ALA A 121 21.11 17.65 7.06
C ALA A 121 22.58 17.93 6.73
N GLY A 122 23.45 16.95 6.97
CA GLY A 122 24.85 17.01 6.58
C GLY A 122 25.66 17.96 7.48
N PRO A 123 26.71 18.60 6.95
CA PRO A 123 27.57 19.49 7.71
C PRO A 123 26.78 20.68 8.27
N ARG A 124 27.03 21.05 9.53
CA ARG A 124 26.39 22.22 10.15
C ARG A 124 26.76 23.51 9.40
N ASP A 125 25.83 24.46 9.30
CA ASP A 125 26.03 25.74 8.62
C ASP A 125 27.26 26.50 9.16
N GLU A 126 27.54 26.39 10.46
CA GLU A 126 28.72 27.02 11.07
C GLU A 126 30.03 26.39 10.56
N ALA A 127 30.05 25.06 10.37
CA ALA A 127 31.22 24.36 9.87
C ALA A 127 31.49 24.70 8.40
N VAL A 128 30.44 24.80 7.58
CA VAL A 128 30.55 25.25 6.17
C VAL A 128 31.04 26.69 6.11
N THR A 129 30.48 27.57 6.93
CA THR A 129 30.89 28.99 6.99
C THR A 129 32.35 29.15 7.40
N LEU A 130 32.80 28.40 8.42
CA LEU A 130 34.19 28.41 8.86
C LEU A 130 35.13 27.88 7.77
N ALA A 131 34.74 26.79 7.09
CA ALA A 131 35.53 26.22 6.01
C ALA A 131 35.65 27.19 4.82
N ASN A 132 34.57 27.89 4.45
CA ASN A 132 34.58 28.91 3.41
C ASN A 132 35.46 30.11 3.79
N THR A 133 35.36 30.57 5.04
CA THR A 133 36.18 31.67 5.56
C THR A 133 37.67 31.33 5.56
N THR A 134 38.00 30.08 5.90
CA THR A 134 39.38 29.57 5.89
C THR A 134 39.93 29.52 4.47
N LEU A 135 39.15 29.03 3.50
CA LEU A 135 39.51 29.05 2.08
C LEU A 135 39.74 30.47 1.58
N GLN A 136 38.81 31.38 1.83
CA GLN A 136 38.92 32.79 1.45
C GLN A 136 40.17 33.46 2.04
N SER A 137 40.50 33.15 3.29
CA SER A 137 41.70 33.66 3.96
C SER A 137 42.98 33.14 3.32
N ALA A 138 43.01 31.87 2.91
CA ALA A 138 44.15 31.28 2.22
C ALA A 138 44.33 31.88 0.81
N GLU A 139 43.24 32.11 0.06
CA GLU A 139 43.27 32.78 -1.24
C GLU A 139 43.79 34.22 -1.14
N ALA A 140 43.29 34.98 -0.16
CA ALA A 140 43.75 36.33 0.10
C ALA A 140 45.23 36.36 0.52
N ASN A 141 45.67 35.38 1.30
CA ASN A 141 47.07 35.27 1.70
C ASN A 141 47.99 34.98 0.50
N LEU A 142 47.62 34.06 -0.40
CA LEU A 142 48.39 33.78 -1.62
C LEU A 142 48.49 35.02 -2.52
N ALA A 143 47.38 35.75 -2.70
CA ALA A 143 47.38 37.00 -3.46
C ALA A 143 48.33 38.05 -2.85
N ARG A 144 48.29 38.22 -1.53
CA ARG A 144 49.18 39.14 -0.80
C ARG A 144 50.65 38.74 -0.95
N VAL A 145 50.99 37.47 -0.74
CA VAL A 145 52.36 36.95 -0.87
C VAL A 145 52.88 37.17 -2.29
N ASN A 146 52.10 36.85 -3.33
CA ASN A 146 52.49 37.09 -4.72
C ASN A 146 52.87 38.55 -4.99
N ILE A 147 52.06 39.50 -4.52
CA ILE A 147 52.32 40.94 -4.69
C ILE A 147 53.59 41.36 -3.94
N GLU A 148 53.72 40.96 -2.68
CA GLU A 148 54.86 41.32 -1.83
C GLU A 148 56.18 40.77 -2.36
N GLU A 149 56.21 39.50 -2.74
CA GLU A 149 57.41 38.82 -3.23
C GLU A 149 57.81 39.31 -4.63
N THR A 150 56.85 39.51 -5.54
CA THR A 150 57.12 40.10 -6.87
C THR A 150 57.76 41.48 -6.74
N ARG A 151 57.28 42.30 -5.79
CA ARG A 151 57.85 43.62 -5.52
C ARG A 151 59.29 43.53 -5.00
N LYS A 152 59.60 42.58 -4.11
CA LYS A 152 60.97 42.38 -3.61
C LYS A 152 61.93 41.96 -4.73
N VAL A 153 61.50 41.03 -5.59
CA VAL A 153 62.30 40.58 -6.75
C VAL A 153 62.55 41.73 -7.72
N ASN A 154 61.52 42.53 -8.04
CA ASN A 154 61.66 43.70 -8.90
C ASN A 154 62.62 44.75 -8.32
N ASN A 155 62.55 45.01 -7.01
CA ASN A 155 63.47 45.94 -6.34
C ASN A 155 64.91 45.42 -6.37
N ALA A 156 65.13 44.13 -6.10
CA ALA A 156 66.46 43.52 -6.15
C ALA A 156 67.02 43.54 -7.59
N ARG A 157 66.16 43.33 -8.59
CA ARG A 157 66.51 43.42 -10.01
C ARG A 157 66.88 44.85 -10.41
N ALA A 158 66.08 45.84 -10.04
CA ALA A 158 66.37 47.25 -10.30
C ALA A 158 67.72 47.68 -9.70
N ALA A 159 68.03 47.21 -8.47
CA ALA A 159 69.33 47.45 -7.84
C ALA A 159 70.49 46.81 -8.63
N LEU A 160 70.33 45.58 -9.11
CA LEU A 160 71.32 44.90 -9.96
C LEU A 160 71.60 45.68 -11.26
N LEU A 161 70.55 46.21 -11.90
CA LEU A 161 70.67 46.90 -13.18
C LEU A 161 71.15 48.35 -13.05
N SER A 162 70.93 49.01 -11.90
CA SER A 162 71.16 50.46 -11.75
C SER A 162 72.38 50.84 -10.90
N THR A 163 72.96 49.91 -10.14
CA THR A 163 74.00 50.25 -9.16
C THR A 163 75.40 50.27 -9.78
N SER A 164 76.20 51.26 -9.40
CA SER A 164 77.61 51.40 -9.80
C SER A 164 77.82 51.46 -11.32
N LEU A 165 76.87 52.03 -12.08
CA LEU A 165 77.02 52.20 -13.51
C LEU A 165 78.19 53.16 -13.83
N THR A 166 79.04 52.77 -14.78
CA THR A 166 80.20 53.55 -15.21
C THR A 166 80.34 53.47 -16.71
N ALA A 167 80.65 54.59 -17.35
CA ALA A 167 81.08 54.63 -18.73
C ALA A 167 82.54 54.18 -18.84
N VAL A 168 82.84 53.27 -19.76
CA VAL A 168 84.20 52.77 -20.01
C VAL A 168 84.57 53.08 -21.45
N ALA A 169 85.70 53.76 -21.68
CA ALA A 169 86.18 54.05 -23.02
C ALA A 169 86.47 52.75 -23.78
N THR A 170 86.11 52.71 -25.07
CA THR A 170 86.51 51.62 -25.95
C THR A 170 87.96 51.75 -26.40
N ASP A 171 88.47 52.98 -26.46
CA ASP A 171 89.86 53.29 -26.80
C ASP A 171 90.73 53.31 -25.51
N PRO A 172 91.77 52.45 -25.41
CA PRO A 172 92.71 52.46 -24.29
C PRO A 172 93.53 53.74 -24.16
N GLU A 173 93.66 54.55 -25.22
CA GLU A 173 94.40 55.82 -25.23
C GLU A 173 93.51 57.04 -24.90
N GLU A 174 92.22 56.83 -24.59
CA GLU A 174 91.29 57.89 -24.20
C GLU A 174 91.72 58.56 -22.89
N ASN A 175 91.97 59.87 -22.95
CA ASN A 175 92.46 60.66 -21.82
C ASN A 175 91.38 61.55 -21.19
N SER A 176 90.18 61.63 -21.78
CA SER A 176 89.05 62.37 -21.23
C SER A 176 88.49 61.64 -20.00
N THR A 177 87.98 62.38 -19.00
CA THR A 177 87.34 61.75 -17.83
C THR A 177 86.04 61.07 -18.25
N ALA A 178 85.80 59.83 -17.83
CA ALA A 178 84.55 59.14 -18.17
C ALA A 178 83.30 59.94 -17.77
N PRO A 179 82.27 60.04 -18.64
CA PRO A 179 81.03 60.71 -18.28
C PRO A 179 80.37 60.00 -17.09
N THR A 180 79.83 60.79 -16.18
CA THR A 180 79.13 60.29 -14.99
C THR A 180 77.77 59.75 -15.41
N VAL A 181 77.52 58.47 -15.12
CA VAL A 181 76.22 57.83 -15.33
C VAL A 181 75.40 57.98 -14.05
N SER A 182 74.21 58.58 -14.16
CA SER A 182 73.29 58.75 -13.03
C SER A 182 71.87 58.30 -13.40
N GLY A 183 70.98 58.24 -12.40
CA GLY A 183 69.58 57.81 -12.59
C GLY A 183 69.31 56.38 -12.10
N THR A 184 68.13 55.87 -12.43
CA THR A 184 67.70 54.49 -12.10
C THR A 184 67.20 53.85 -13.39
N TYR A 185 67.80 52.73 -13.75
CA TYR A 185 67.41 51.99 -14.95
C TYR A 185 66.09 51.25 -14.70
N ILE A 186 65.04 51.66 -15.43
CA ILE A 186 63.67 51.14 -15.24
C ILE A 186 63.26 50.07 -16.25
N CYS A 187 64.05 49.86 -17.29
CA CYS A 187 63.72 48.93 -18.36
C CYS A 187 64.10 47.47 -18.00
N PRO A 188 63.38 46.47 -18.54
CA PRO A 188 63.66 45.08 -18.23
C PRO A 188 64.84 44.49 -19.00
N GLU A 189 65.30 45.10 -20.09
CA GLU A 189 66.33 44.56 -20.97
C GLU A 189 67.75 44.73 -20.39
N GLU A 190 68.57 43.69 -20.53
CA GLU A 190 70.00 43.69 -20.19
C GLU A 190 70.83 43.85 -21.46
N GLY A 191 71.93 44.59 -21.40
CA GLY A 191 72.73 44.90 -22.59
C GLY A 191 73.69 46.05 -22.36
N THR A 192 74.01 46.78 -23.43
CA THR A 192 74.97 47.87 -23.40
C THR A 192 74.43 49.11 -24.08
N TYR A 193 74.78 50.28 -23.56
CA TYR A 193 74.77 51.53 -24.32
C TYR A 193 76.17 51.78 -24.87
N GLU A 194 76.26 52.08 -26.16
CA GLU A 194 77.46 52.61 -26.80
C GLU A 194 77.22 54.07 -27.14
N VAL A 195 78.00 54.96 -26.53
CA VAL A 195 77.86 56.42 -26.58
C VAL A 195 79.06 57.00 -27.32
N GLU A 196 78.83 57.45 -28.55
CA GLU A 196 79.84 58.08 -29.42
C GLU A 196 79.69 59.60 -29.34
N VAL A 197 80.76 60.29 -28.95
CA VAL A 197 80.80 61.76 -28.82
C VAL A 197 81.49 62.38 -30.02
N TYR A 198 80.85 63.33 -30.67
CA TYR A 198 81.34 64.01 -31.86
C TYR A 198 81.25 65.53 -31.73
N ARG A 199 82.10 66.25 -32.47
CA ARG A 199 82.06 67.72 -32.51
C ARG A 199 80.79 68.21 -33.20
N SER A 200 80.15 69.23 -32.63
CA SER A 200 78.93 69.83 -33.19
C SER A 200 78.87 71.34 -32.94
N SER A 201 77.90 72.03 -33.54
CA SER A 201 77.70 73.47 -33.37
C SER A 201 76.87 73.86 -32.14
N THR A 202 76.71 72.95 -31.16
CA THR A 202 76.03 73.21 -29.89
C THR A 202 76.88 74.10 -28.98
N GLU A 203 76.28 74.68 -27.94
CA GLU A 203 76.94 75.59 -26.99
C GLU A 203 78.15 74.95 -26.28
N SER A 204 78.08 73.64 -26.03
CA SER A 204 79.20 72.86 -25.47
C SER A 204 80.26 72.45 -26.50
N GLY A 205 80.01 72.63 -27.80
CA GLY A 205 80.88 72.21 -28.89
C GLY A 205 80.82 70.71 -29.23
N TYR A 206 80.03 69.92 -28.50
CA TYR A 206 79.94 68.47 -28.65
C TYR A 206 78.50 67.95 -28.52
N SER A 207 78.20 66.88 -29.26
CA SER A 207 76.97 66.10 -29.16
C SER A 207 77.34 64.62 -29.08
N PHE A 208 76.42 63.78 -28.61
CA PHE A 208 76.64 62.34 -28.59
C PHE A 208 75.49 61.59 -29.24
N THR A 209 75.80 60.46 -29.85
CA THR A 209 74.83 59.45 -30.28
C THR A 209 74.95 58.26 -29.34
N TYR A 210 73.84 57.64 -28.98
CA TYR A 210 73.85 56.39 -28.23
C TYR A 210 73.13 55.30 -29.03
N THR A 211 73.63 54.06 -28.93
CA THR A 211 73.06 52.87 -29.57
C THR A 211 73.15 51.65 -28.63
N GLY A 212 72.51 50.53 -28.99
CA GLY A 212 72.46 49.32 -28.17
C GLY A 212 71.09 49.10 -27.54
N LEU A 213 70.96 49.30 -26.23
CA LEU A 213 69.70 49.14 -25.48
C LEU A 213 68.60 50.11 -25.93
N GLU A 214 68.95 51.37 -26.16
CA GLU A 214 68.13 52.33 -26.88
C GLU A 214 68.99 53.03 -27.93
N SER A 215 68.38 53.77 -28.85
CA SER A 215 69.11 54.59 -29.82
C SER A 215 68.59 56.01 -29.87
N GLY A 216 69.50 56.97 -30.06
CA GLY A 216 69.14 58.38 -30.14
C GLY A 216 70.35 59.31 -30.09
N THR A 217 70.08 60.59 -29.90
CA THR A 217 71.09 61.65 -29.87
C THR A 217 70.86 62.57 -28.67
N GLY A 218 71.94 63.02 -28.04
CA GLY A 218 71.92 63.99 -26.97
C GLY A 218 72.99 65.06 -27.14
N ILE A 219 72.92 66.11 -26.34
CA ILE A 219 73.92 67.19 -26.31
C ILE A 219 74.84 66.93 -25.13
N VAL A 220 76.15 67.06 -25.34
CA VAL A 220 77.12 67.01 -24.24
C VAL A 220 76.86 68.21 -23.33
N SER A 221 76.53 67.96 -22.08
CA SER A 221 76.24 68.98 -21.07
C SER A 221 77.11 68.73 -19.85
N THR A 222 77.70 69.80 -19.33
CA THR A 222 78.56 69.79 -18.13
C THR A 222 77.90 70.43 -16.92
N ASP A 223 76.76 71.11 -17.12
CA ASP A 223 76.03 71.83 -16.07
C ASP A 223 74.81 71.06 -15.56
N GLN A 224 74.22 70.22 -16.41
CA GLN A 224 73.07 69.37 -16.09
C GLN A 224 73.17 68.01 -16.80
N PRO A 225 72.81 66.89 -16.14
CA PRO A 225 72.78 65.58 -16.78
C PRO A 225 71.81 65.52 -17.97
N ALA A 226 72.28 65.04 -19.12
CA ALA A 226 71.48 64.79 -20.31
C ALA A 226 70.86 63.39 -20.25
N ALA A 227 69.58 63.24 -20.63
CA ALA A 227 68.93 61.94 -20.64
C ALA A 227 69.60 60.97 -21.63
N LEU A 228 69.84 59.74 -21.17
CA LEU A 228 70.28 58.60 -21.97
C LEU A 228 69.06 57.71 -22.23
N GLY A 229 68.31 58.05 -23.28
CA GLY A 229 67.08 57.34 -23.65
C GLY A 229 65.90 57.59 -22.70
N THR A 230 64.99 56.63 -22.63
CA THR A 230 63.75 56.66 -21.84
C THR A 230 63.82 55.75 -20.62
N CYS A 231 64.85 54.90 -20.52
CA CYS A 231 65.04 53.97 -19.41
C CYS A 231 65.54 54.61 -18.10
N GLY A 232 65.49 55.95 -17.96
CA GLY A 232 65.72 56.64 -16.69
C GLY A 232 67.18 56.87 -16.31
N LEU A 233 68.11 56.71 -17.25
CA LEU A 233 69.52 57.03 -17.08
C LEU A 233 69.87 58.40 -17.66
N TYR A 234 70.92 59.01 -17.11
CA TYR A 234 71.43 60.31 -17.52
C TYR A 234 72.96 60.31 -17.57
N LEU A 235 73.52 61.14 -18.45
CA LEU A 235 74.95 61.34 -18.64
C LEU A 235 75.34 62.79 -18.37
N GLU A 236 76.39 62.97 -17.58
CA GLU A 236 77.00 64.26 -17.30
C GLU A 236 78.49 64.21 -17.63
N PHE A 237 78.96 65.16 -18.43
CA PHE A 237 80.34 65.24 -18.88
C PHE A 237 81.14 66.21 -18.00
N THR A 238 82.44 65.99 -17.84
CA THR A 238 83.28 66.82 -16.96
C THR A 238 83.59 68.18 -17.60
N ALA A 239 83.33 69.27 -16.87
CA ALA A 239 83.65 70.62 -17.32
C ALA A 239 85.18 70.78 -17.55
N GLY A 240 85.56 71.27 -18.72
CA GLY A 240 86.96 71.53 -19.09
C GLY A 240 87.69 70.37 -19.80
N ASP A 241 87.07 69.19 -19.91
CA ASP A 241 87.60 68.06 -20.66
C ASP A 241 87.24 68.10 -22.16
N THR A 242 88.00 67.38 -22.99
CA THR A 242 87.85 67.37 -24.45
C THR A 242 87.47 66.01 -25.02
N TYR A 243 86.17 65.75 -25.16
CA TYR A 243 85.58 64.49 -25.64
C TYR A 243 85.55 64.33 -27.17
N SER A 244 86.69 64.52 -27.85
CA SER A 244 86.74 64.52 -29.32
C SER A 244 86.79 63.10 -29.91
N ASN A 245 85.70 62.64 -30.53
CA ASN A 245 85.59 61.30 -31.14
C ASN A 245 85.79 60.16 -30.12
N SER A 246 85.34 60.37 -28.87
CA SER A 246 85.41 59.38 -27.80
C SER A 246 84.20 58.45 -27.85
N THR A 247 84.40 57.15 -27.69
CA THR A 247 83.32 56.16 -27.58
C THR A 247 83.32 55.50 -26.21
N TRP A 248 82.16 55.50 -25.55
CA TRP A 248 81.97 55.02 -24.19
C TRP A 248 80.94 53.89 -24.15
N VAL A 249 81.25 52.81 -23.45
CA VAL A 249 80.33 51.68 -23.24
C VAL A 249 79.86 51.66 -21.79
N ILE A 250 78.54 51.58 -21.62
CA ILE A 250 77.87 51.41 -20.31
C ILE A 250 77.17 50.06 -20.34
N SER A 251 77.57 49.14 -19.46
CA SER A 251 76.95 47.80 -19.36
C SER A 251 75.87 47.77 -18.29
N ILE A 252 74.73 47.16 -18.61
CA ILE A 252 73.59 46.97 -17.72
C ILE A 252 73.23 45.48 -17.66
N PRO A 253 73.47 44.81 -16.52
CA PRO A 253 74.14 45.32 -15.31
C PRO A 253 75.63 45.62 -15.53
N ASN A 254 76.24 46.43 -14.65
CA ASN A 254 77.68 46.68 -14.72
C ASN A 254 78.48 45.46 -14.23
N THR A 255 78.78 44.54 -15.14
CA THR A 255 79.52 43.30 -14.84
C THR A 255 80.97 43.51 -14.42
N ARG A 256 81.53 44.71 -14.60
CA ARG A 256 82.90 45.08 -14.22
C ARG A 256 82.98 45.67 -12.81
N SER A 257 81.86 46.03 -12.20
CA SER A 257 81.83 46.57 -10.83
C SER A 257 82.16 45.51 -9.77
N SER A 258 82.88 45.90 -8.72
CA SER A 258 83.10 45.06 -7.54
C SER A 258 81.80 44.68 -6.80
N SER A 259 80.72 45.44 -7.01
CA SER A 259 79.40 45.18 -6.42
C SER A 259 78.54 44.17 -7.22
N TYR A 260 78.90 43.85 -8.46
CA TYR A 260 78.06 43.05 -9.37
C TYR A 260 77.73 41.66 -8.81
N THR A 261 78.75 40.91 -8.40
CA THR A 261 78.57 39.54 -7.87
C THR A 261 77.67 39.52 -6.64
N THR A 262 77.81 40.53 -5.77
CA THR A 262 76.96 40.67 -4.56
C THR A 262 75.51 40.97 -4.93
N LEU A 263 75.27 41.87 -5.89
CA LEU A 263 73.93 42.21 -6.37
C LEU A 263 73.27 41.04 -7.10
N LEU A 264 74.02 40.31 -7.94
CA LEU A 264 73.53 39.13 -8.63
C LEU A 264 73.14 38.04 -7.65
N ASN A 265 73.98 37.77 -6.65
CA ASN A 265 73.66 36.82 -5.58
C ASN A 265 72.44 37.27 -4.77
N THR A 266 72.29 38.56 -4.50
CA THR A 266 71.13 39.12 -3.79
C THR A 266 69.85 38.96 -4.59
N TYR A 267 69.87 39.25 -5.89
CA TYR A 267 68.73 39.04 -6.79
C TYR A 267 68.34 37.57 -6.88
N ASN A 268 69.31 36.67 -7.11
CA ASN A 268 69.06 35.23 -7.19
C ASN A 268 68.50 34.67 -5.87
N LEU A 269 69.07 35.09 -4.72
CA LEU A 269 68.57 34.69 -3.40
C LEU A 269 67.14 35.20 -3.17
N THR A 270 66.86 36.45 -3.54
CA THR A 270 65.51 37.03 -3.42
C THR A 270 64.52 36.27 -4.29
N LYS A 271 64.91 35.89 -5.50
CA LYS A 271 64.09 35.07 -6.40
C LYS A 271 63.79 33.70 -5.78
N THR A 272 64.79 32.99 -5.28
CA THR A 272 64.57 31.69 -4.62
C THR A 272 63.71 31.82 -3.35
N GLN A 273 63.88 32.89 -2.56
CA GLN A 273 63.05 33.15 -1.38
C GLN A 273 61.60 33.45 -1.77
N ALA A 274 61.37 34.22 -2.83
CA ALA A 274 60.06 34.49 -3.39
C ALA A 274 59.39 33.19 -3.86
N ASP A 275 60.08 32.37 -4.65
CA ASP A 275 59.58 31.09 -5.15
C ASP A 275 59.14 30.18 -3.98
N ASN A 276 59.99 30.02 -2.95
CA ASN A 276 59.68 29.22 -1.77
C ASN A 276 58.48 29.78 -0.97
N ALA A 277 58.36 31.11 -0.86
CA ALA A 277 57.27 31.75 -0.13
C ALA A 277 55.93 31.60 -0.86
N ILE A 278 55.94 31.70 -2.19
CA ILE A 278 54.77 31.47 -3.04
C ILE A 278 54.35 30.00 -2.96
N GLU A 279 55.28 29.06 -3.10
CA GLU A 279 55.02 27.62 -2.98
C GLU A 279 54.40 27.27 -1.61
N ALA A 280 54.92 27.84 -0.51
CA ALA A 280 54.34 27.65 0.80
C ALA A 280 52.89 28.18 0.90
N ALA A 281 52.59 29.32 0.28
CA ALA A 281 51.24 29.88 0.24
C ALA A 281 50.28 29.04 -0.63
N GLU A 282 50.77 28.50 -1.76
CA GLU A 282 50.00 27.57 -2.61
C GLU A 282 49.66 26.28 -1.88
N ASN A 283 50.62 25.70 -1.16
CA ASN A 283 50.40 24.51 -0.34
C ASN A 283 49.33 24.75 0.75
N ASN A 284 49.37 25.92 1.41
CA ASN A 284 48.34 26.30 2.38
C ASN A 284 46.95 26.45 1.75
N LEU A 285 46.88 26.99 0.53
CA LEU A 285 45.62 27.07 -0.22
C LEU A 285 45.11 25.68 -0.61
N ALA A 286 45.98 24.77 -1.04
CA ALA A 286 45.61 23.39 -1.37
C ALA A 286 44.99 22.69 -0.16
N VAL A 287 45.64 22.76 1.00
CA VAL A 287 45.10 22.19 2.26
C VAL A 287 43.75 22.80 2.62
N ALA A 288 43.59 24.12 2.48
CA ALA A 288 42.31 24.79 2.76
C ALA A 288 41.19 24.36 1.79
N LYS A 289 41.50 24.14 0.51
CA LYS A 289 40.55 23.62 -0.50
C LYS A 289 40.13 22.19 -0.20
N ASP A 290 41.08 21.32 0.15
CA ASP A 290 40.79 19.93 0.51
C ASP A 290 39.91 19.86 1.76
N GLN A 291 40.23 20.64 2.79
CA GLN A 291 39.44 20.71 4.01
C GLN A 291 38.03 21.27 3.75
N ASN A 292 37.91 22.28 2.88
CA ASN A 292 36.61 22.81 2.46
C ASN A 292 35.78 21.73 1.76
N THR A 293 36.37 21.05 0.77
CA THR A 293 35.71 19.97 0.01
C THR A 293 35.21 18.85 0.93
N LEU A 294 36.04 18.42 1.89
CA LEU A 294 35.64 17.40 2.87
C LEU A 294 34.51 17.87 3.79
N THR A 295 34.52 19.15 4.17
CA THR A 295 33.53 19.73 5.07
C THR A 295 32.21 20.02 4.35
N THR A 296 32.22 20.33 3.06
CA THR A 296 31.02 20.64 2.27
C THR A 296 30.46 19.44 1.51
N ALA A 297 31.15 18.29 1.54
CA ALA A 297 30.68 17.09 0.88
C ALA A 297 29.32 16.65 1.48
N PRO A 298 28.37 16.20 0.65
CA PRO A 298 27.12 15.64 1.13
C PRO A 298 27.39 14.40 2.00
N ALA A 299 26.45 14.07 2.87
CA ALA A 299 26.55 12.89 3.70
C ALA A 299 26.79 11.64 2.86
N ARG A 300 27.76 10.81 3.30
CA ARG A 300 28.15 9.58 2.60
C ARG A 300 26.93 8.68 2.41
N GLY A 301 26.76 8.12 1.22
CA GLY A 301 25.62 7.26 0.90
C GLY A 301 25.49 6.07 1.85
N GLU A 302 26.62 5.55 2.34
CA GLU A 302 26.69 4.49 3.36
C GLU A 302 26.07 4.92 4.69
N ALA A 303 26.39 6.13 5.16
CA ALA A 303 25.86 6.65 6.43
C ALA A 303 24.34 6.87 6.33
N ARG A 304 23.86 7.40 5.20
CA ARG A 304 22.43 7.55 4.92
C ARG A 304 21.72 6.19 4.90
N THR A 305 22.30 5.20 4.21
CA THR A 305 21.74 3.84 4.12
C THR A 305 21.69 3.17 5.49
N GLN A 306 22.73 3.35 6.31
CA GLN A 306 22.77 2.82 7.68
C GLN A 306 21.69 3.47 8.57
N ALA A 307 21.52 4.79 8.50
CA ALA A 307 20.51 5.51 9.26
C ALA A 307 19.08 5.14 8.80
N GLU A 308 18.86 4.99 7.50
CA GLU A 308 17.58 4.52 6.94
C GLU A 308 17.25 3.10 7.40
N ALA A 309 18.25 2.20 7.41
CA ALA A 309 18.09 0.85 7.93
C ALA A 309 17.72 0.84 9.43
N ALA A 310 18.28 1.74 10.23
CA ALA A 310 17.93 1.88 11.64
C ALA A 310 16.47 2.34 11.84
N VAL A 311 15.99 3.29 11.03
CA VAL A 311 14.57 3.71 11.02
C VAL A 311 13.67 2.53 10.65
N SER A 312 14.03 1.79 9.60
CA SER A 312 13.28 0.60 9.16
C SER A 312 13.21 -0.48 10.25
N GLN A 313 14.33 -0.75 10.93
CA GLN A 313 14.40 -1.69 12.05
C GLN A 313 13.51 -1.25 13.23
N ALA A 314 13.52 0.04 13.58
CA ALA A 314 12.69 0.56 14.66
C ALA A 314 11.20 0.43 14.34
N ARG A 315 10.78 0.72 13.10
CA ARG A 315 9.41 0.51 12.63
C ARG A 315 9.00 -0.95 12.68
N ALA A 316 9.88 -1.86 12.25
CA ALA A 316 9.62 -3.30 12.32
C ALA A 316 9.44 -3.79 13.75
N ARG A 317 10.18 -3.22 14.72
CA ARG A 317 10.01 -3.54 16.14
C ARG A 317 8.64 -3.11 16.67
N ILE A 318 8.16 -1.93 16.31
CA ILE A 318 6.80 -1.46 16.66
C ILE A 318 5.75 -2.41 16.06
N ALA A 319 5.85 -2.72 14.77
CA ALA A 319 4.91 -3.61 14.10
C ALA A 319 4.84 -5.00 14.74
N ALA A 320 5.98 -5.55 15.18
CA ALA A 320 6.01 -6.82 15.90
C ALA A 320 5.33 -6.75 17.28
N ILE A 321 5.44 -5.62 18.00
CA ILE A 321 4.77 -5.42 19.29
C ILE A 321 3.26 -5.21 19.07
N ASP A 322 2.87 -4.45 18.06
CA ASP A 322 1.46 -4.22 17.70
C ASP A 322 0.74 -5.52 17.34
N ALA A 323 1.39 -6.43 16.62
CA ALA A 323 0.86 -7.77 16.37
C ALA A 323 0.60 -8.54 17.67
N ARG A 324 1.55 -8.50 18.62
CA ARG A 324 1.40 -9.14 19.93
C ARG A 324 0.35 -8.47 20.81
N LEU A 325 0.05 -7.19 20.59
CA LEU A 325 -1.05 -6.47 21.24
C LEU A 325 -2.40 -6.86 20.65
N ALA A 326 -2.50 -7.06 19.34
CA ALA A 326 -3.72 -7.55 18.70
C ALA A 326 -4.13 -8.93 19.24
N ASP A 327 -3.14 -9.79 19.51
CA ASP A 327 -3.34 -11.11 20.15
C ASP A 327 -3.87 -11.03 21.61
N ARG A 328 -3.97 -9.83 22.20
CA ARG A 328 -4.50 -9.61 23.55
C ARG A 328 -5.99 -9.36 23.60
N SER A 329 -6.71 -9.46 22.48
CA SER A 329 -8.16 -9.29 22.44
C SER A 329 -8.82 -10.36 21.61
N ILE A 330 -10.04 -10.75 22.01
CA ILE A 330 -10.96 -11.52 21.17
C ILE A 330 -11.89 -10.51 20.50
N VAL A 331 -12.02 -10.61 19.18
CA VAL A 331 -12.92 -9.76 18.38
C VAL A 331 -13.92 -10.63 17.63
N ALA A 332 -15.15 -10.12 17.47
CA ALA A 332 -16.18 -10.82 16.71
C ALA A 332 -15.81 -10.92 15.21
N PRO A 333 -15.79 -12.12 14.61
CA PRO A 333 -15.44 -12.29 13.20
C PRO A 333 -16.57 -11.88 12.23
N PHE A 334 -17.81 -11.80 12.72
CA PHE A 334 -19.02 -11.43 11.98
C PHE A 334 -20.11 -10.91 12.94
N ASP A 335 -21.16 -10.32 12.39
CA ASP A 335 -22.35 -9.89 13.14
C ASP A 335 -23.13 -11.10 13.67
N GLY A 336 -23.49 -11.09 14.96
CA GLY A 336 -24.02 -12.29 15.59
C GLY A 336 -24.59 -12.08 16.98
N VAL A 337 -24.97 -13.20 17.59
CA VAL A 337 -25.39 -13.28 18.99
C VAL A 337 -24.41 -14.17 19.74
N VAL A 338 -23.94 -13.70 20.90
CA VAL A 338 -23.10 -14.49 21.80
C VAL A 338 -23.94 -15.60 22.41
N THR A 339 -23.56 -16.86 22.20
CA THR A 339 -24.30 -18.02 22.72
C THR A 339 -23.72 -18.56 24.01
N GLU A 340 -22.42 -18.35 24.25
CA GLU A 340 -21.71 -18.87 25.41
C GLU A 340 -20.53 -17.95 25.76
N VAL A 341 -20.34 -17.71 27.06
CA VAL A 341 -19.18 -16.99 27.61
C VAL A 341 -18.63 -17.77 28.81
N ASP A 342 -17.56 -18.53 28.59
CA ASP A 342 -16.90 -19.38 29.60
C ASP A 342 -15.55 -18.77 30.04
N ILE A 343 -15.59 -17.51 30.46
CA ILE A 343 -14.43 -16.80 31.02
C ILE A 343 -14.86 -15.61 31.88
N ALA A 344 -14.19 -15.41 33.01
CA ALA A 344 -14.42 -14.26 33.88
C ALA A 344 -13.22 -13.31 33.95
N THR A 345 -13.50 -12.04 34.31
CA THR A 345 -12.44 -11.05 34.58
C THR A 345 -11.58 -11.50 35.75
N GLY A 346 -10.26 -11.45 35.59
CA GLY A 346 -9.28 -11.90 36.59
C GLY A 346 -8.82 -13.36 36.41
N GLU A 347 -9.47 -14.14 35.54
CA GLU A 347 -9.04 -15.51 35.24
C GLU A 347 -7.84 -15.54 34.29
N THR A 348 -7.17 -16.70 34.24
CA THR A 348 -6.11 -16.95 33.24
C THR A 348 -6.75 -17.52 31.98
N ALA A 349 -6.50 -16.88 30.85
CA ALA A 349 -7.02 -17.31 29.55
C ALA A 349 -6.58 -18.75 29.21
N PRO A 350 -7.53 -19.68 28.98
CA PRO A 350 -7.23 -21.04 28.55
C PRO A 350 -6.94 -21.09 27.04
N THR A 351 -6.47 -22.24 26.56
CA THR A 351 -6.28 -22.50 25.12
C THR A 351 -7.56 -22.99 24.43
N THR A 352 -8.61 -23.29 25.20
CA THR A 352 -9.93 -23.68 24.70
C THR A 352 -10.76 -22.45 24.34
N PRO A 353 -11.78 -22.59 23.46
CA PRO A 353 -12.74 -21.52 23.22
C PRO A 353 -13.38 -21.04 24.52
N VAL A 354 -13.57 -19.72 24.62
CA VAL A 354 -14.16 -19.04 25.79
C VAL A 354 -15.34 -18.14 25.42
N VAL A 355 -15.48 -17.79 24.13
CA VAL A 355 -16.63 -17.04 23.63
C VAL A 355 -17.10 -17.70 22.34
N THR A 356 -18.40 -18.01 22.27
CA THR A 356 -19.01 -18.57 21.07
C THR A 356 -20.00 -17.57 20.50
N VAL A 357 -19.86 -17.26 19.20
CA VAL A 357 -20.76 -16.34 18.48
C VAL A 357 -21.42 -17.08 17.33
N LEU A 358 -22.75 -16.96 17.29
CA LEU A 358 -23.61 -17.48 16.23
C LEU A 358 -24.03 -16.33 15.34
N ALA A 359 -23.85 -16.45 14.02
CA ALA A 359 -24.25 -15.38 13.09
C ALA A 359 -25.79 -15.20 13.07
N SER A 360 -26.25 -13.96 13.02
CA SER A 360 -27.68 -13.61 13.18
C SER A 360 -28.53 -13.95 11.94
N ASP A 361 -27.90 -14.10 10.79
CA ASP A 361 -28.45 -14.28 9.44
C ASP A 361 -28.11 -15.66 8.83
N ALA A 362 -27.80 -16.61 9.71
CA ALA A 362 -27.10 -17.83 9.36
C ALA A 362 -27.89 -19.08 9.75
N PHE A 363 -29.15 -19.22 9.33
CA PHE A 363 -29.85 -20.51 9.44
C PHE A 363 -30.12 -21.09 8.07
N THR A 364 -29.77 -22.37 7.90
CA THR A 364 -30.12 -23.15 6.71
C THR A 364 -30.84 -24.42 7.13
N LEU A 365 -31.64 -24.97 6.25
CA LEU A 365 -32.36 -26.20 6.51
C LEU A 365 -31.64 -27.36 5.80
N LYS A 366 -31.30 -28.40 6.57
CA LYS A 366 -30.64 -29.60 6.08
C LYS A 366 -31.64 -30.73 6.00
N ALA A 367 -31.72 -31.38 4.85
CA ALA A 367 -32.58 -32.54 4.66
C ALA A 367 -31.79 -33.70 4.08
N ARG A 368 -32.25 -34.93 4.38
CA ARG A 368 -31.61 -36.17 3.92
C ARG A 368 -32.52 -36.84 2.91
N ILE A 369 -32.03 -36.97 1.68
CA ILE A 369 -32.79 -37.49 0.56
C ILE A 369 -32.34 -38.92 0.27
N PRO A 370 -33.24 -39.92 0.27
CA PRO A 370 -32.92 -41.29 -0.13
C PRO A 370 -32.38 -41.35 -1.57
N GLU A 371 -31.50 -42.33 -1.85
CA GLU A 371 -30.93 -42.57 -3.19
C GLU A 371 -32.00 -42.73 -4.29
N ILE A 372 -33.18 -43.26 -3.97
CA ILE A 372 -34.25 -43.45 -4.96
C ILE A 372 -34.86 -42.14 -5.46
N ASP A 373 -34.82 -41.07 -4.66
CA ASP A 373 -35.42 -39.77 -5.00
C ASP A 373 -34.41 -38.72 -5.43
N ILE A 374 -33.10 -38.92 -5.18
CA ILE A 374 -32.06 -37.92 -5.48
C ILE A 374 -32.00 -37.51 -6.95
N THR A 375 -32.33 -38.42 -7.87
CA THR A 375 -32.31 -38.16 -9.32
C THR A 375 -33.40 -37.19 -9.79
N LYS A 376 -34.43 -36.97 -8.95
CA LYS A 376 -35.52 -36.02 -9.20
C LYS A 376 -35.18 -34.60 -8.74
N LEU A 377 -34.16 -34.45 -7.89
CA LEU A 377 -33.81 -33.15 -7.31
C LEU A 377 -32.90 -32.34 -8.24
N ALA A 378 -33.12 -31.04 -8.22
CA ALA A 378 -32.31 -30.06 -8.94
C ALA A 378 -32.12 -28.80 -8.09
N LEU A 379 -30.99 -28.11 -8.32
CA LEU A 379 -30.74 -26.82 -7.67
C LEU A 379 -31.81 -25.79 -8.06
N GLY A 380 -32.21 -24.94 -7.12
CA GLY A 380 -33.23 -23.91 -7.29
C GLY A 380 -34.67 -24.42 -7.17
N GLN A 381 -34.90 -25.71 -6.93
CA GLN A 381 -36.24 -26.22 -6.64
C GLN A 381 -36.83 -25.54 -5.40
N LYS A 382 -38.07 -25.10 -5.52
CA LYS A 382 -38.81 -24.50 -4.41
C LYS A 382 -39.31 -25.58 -3.45
N MET A 383 -39.43 -25.21 -2.18
CA MET A 383 -39.91 -26.11 -1.16
C MET A 383 -40.82 -25.38 -0.16
N ASN A 384 -41.63 -26.16 0.54
CA ASN A 384 -42.43 -25.72 1.68
C ASN A 384 -41.98 -26.50 2.92
N ALA A 385 -41.74 -25.80 4.02
CA ALA A 385 -41.32 -26.40 5.30
C ALA A 385 -42.30 -26.03 6.39
N VAL A 386 -42.62 -27.03 7.20
CA VAL A 386 -43.40 -26.86 8.43
C VAL A 386 -42.54 -27.35 9.59
N PHE A 387 -42.40 -26.51 10.62
CA PHE A 387 -41.56 -26.83 11.76
C PHE A 387 -42.41 -27.43 12.88
N ASP A 388 -41.90 -28.45 13.56
CA ASP A 388 -42.58 -29.07 14.70
C ASP A 388 -42.93 -28.04 15.79
N ALA A 389 -42.01 -27.09 16.00
CA ALA A 389 -42.17 -26.01 16.96
C ALA A 389 -43.28 -25.02 16.57
N ARG A 390 -43.68 -24.96 15.28
CA ARG A 390 -44.69 -24.04 14.77
C ARG A 390 -45.38 -24.58 13.52
N SER A 391 -46.33 -25.48 13.71
CA SER A 391 -47.04 -26.17 12.62
C SER A 391 -48.09 -25.33 11.89
N SER A 392 -48.41 -24.13 12.38
CA SER A 392 -49.40 -23.23 11.77
C SER A 392 -48.82 -22.33 10.68
N GLU A 393 -47.50 -22.32 10.50
CA GLU A 393 -46.77 -21.44 9.60
C GLU A 393 -45.93 -22.28 8.64
N THR A 394 -46.05 -21.99 7.35
CA THR A 394 -45.25 -22.63 6.30
C THR A 394 -44.19 -21.64 5.85
N LEU A 395 -42.93 -22.04 5.95
CA LEU A 395 -41.82 -21.27 5.38
C LEU A 395 -41.49 -21.79 3.99
N THR A 396 -41.22 -20.88 3.08
CA THR A 396 -40.75 -21.19 1.73
C THR A 396 -39.24 -21.02 1.64
N GLY A 397 -38.64 -21.71 0.68
CA GLY A 397 -37.22 -21.63 0.42
C GLY A 397 -36.84 -22.36 -0.86
N GLU A 398 -35.53 -22.47 -1.09
CA GLU A 398 -35.00 -23.14 -2.27
C GLU A 398 -33.78 -24.01 -1.97
N VAL A 399 -33.63 -25.07 -2.76
CA VAL A 399 -32.48 -25.97 -2.68
C VAL A 399 -31.25 -25.30 -3.28
N THR A 400 -30.29 -24.91 -2.44
CA THR A 400 -29.07 -24.21 -2.86
C THR A 400 -27.87 -25.15 -3.02
N TYR A 401 -27.91 -26.33 -2.41
CA TYR A 401 -26.85 -27.32 -2.51
C TYR A 401 -27.37 -28.75 -2.41
N ILE A 402 -26.81 -29.64 -3.22
CA ILE A 402 -27.04 -31.08 -3.18
C ILE A 402 -25.67 -31.75 -3.08
N SER A 403 -25.43 -32.49 -2.00
CA SER A 403 -24.15 -33.19 -1.80
C SER A 403 -23.93 -34.21 -2.93
N PRO A 404 -22.76 -34.23 -3.57
CA PRO A 404 -22.42 -35.29 -4.53
C PRO A 404 -22.02 -36.61 -3.85
N ILE A 405 -21.86 -36.59 -2.52
CA ILE A 405 -21.43 -37.74 -1.71
C ILE A 405 -22.59 -38.16 -0.80
N ALA A 406 -22.93 -39.45 -0.85
CA ALA A 406 -23.90 -40.06 0.04
C ALA A 406 -23.31 -40.30 1.45
N LYS A 407 -24.14 -40.13 2.47
CA LYS A 407 -23.89 -40.56 3.85
C LYS A 407 -24.70 -41.82 4.12
N GLN A 408 -24.08 -42.83 4.74
CA GLN A 408 -24.77 -44.05 5.13
C GLN A 408 -25.31 -43.92 6.55
N ILE A 409 -26.62 -44.09 6.73
CA ILE A 409 -27.30 -44.06 8.02
C ILE A 409 -28.10 -45.35 8.14
N ASP A 410 -27.79 -46.15 9.16
CA ASP A 410 -28.41 -47.46 9.39
C ASP A 410 -28.40 -48.38 8.16
N GLY A 411 -27.31 -48.31 7.38
CA GLY A 411 -27.13 -49.11 6.17
C GLY A 411 -27.79 -48.54 4.90
N VAL A 412 -28.58 -47.48 5.00
CA VAL A 412 -29.25 -46.82 3.86
C VAL A 412 -28.47 -45.57 3.43
N ALA A 413 -28.30 -45.39 2.12
CA ALA A 413 -27.60 -44.24 1.55
C ALA A 413 -28.53 -43.03 1.42
N TYR A 414 -28.11 -41.89 2.00
CA TYR A 414 -28.79 -40.61 1.92
C TYR A 414 -27.86 -39.53 1.35
N PHE A 415 -28.41 -38.66 0.51
CA PHE A 415 -27.73 -37.45 0.06
C PHE A 415 -28.25 -36.26 0.87
N GLU A 416 -27.32 -35.49 1.43
CA GLU A 416 -27.68 -34.29 2.18
C GLU A 416 -27.89 -33.12 1.22
N ILE A 417 -28.99 -32.41 1.38
CA ILE A 417 -29.27 -31.15 0.68
C ILE A 417 -29.27 -29.99 1.66
N THR A 418 -28.96 -28.81 1.17
CA THR A 418 -29.07 -27.55 1.91
C THR A 418 -30.11 -26.68 1.24
N ILE A 419 -30.99 -26.14 2.06
CA ILE A 419 -32.09 -25.28 1.67
C ILE A 419 -31.90 -23.93 2.34
N GLU A 420 -32.00 -22.87 1.57
CA GLU A 420 -32.03 -21.50 2.07
C GLU A 420 -33.49 -21.06 2.17
N LEU A 421 -33.88 -20.53 3.34
CA LEU A 421 -35.23 -20.06 3.60
C LEU A 421 -35.39 -18.63 3.10
N ASP A 422 -36.52 -18.31 2.47
CA ASP A 422 -36.79 -16.97 1.96
C ASP A 422 -36.95 -15.93 3.09
N THR A 423 -37.37 -16.39 4.27
CA THR A 423 -37.51 -15.55 5.47
C THR A 423 -36.98 -16.29 6.71
N LEU A 424 -36.29 -15.55 7.57
CA LEU A 424 -35.74 -16.06 8.83
C LEU A 424 -36.48 -15.41 10.01
N PRO A 425 -37.52 -16.05 10.55
CA PRO A 425 -38.25 -15.49 11.67
C PRO A 425 -37.41 -15.54 12.96
N SER A 426 -37.62 -14.56 13.85
CA SER A 426 -36.81 -14.42 15.07
C SER A 426 -36.93 -15.57 16.08
N TRP A 427 -37.89 -16.47 15.91
CA TRP A 427 -38.05 -17.68 16.73
C TRP A 427 -37.23 -18.87 16.22
N LEU A 428 -36.69 -18.80 15.00
CA LEU A 428 -35.92 -19.88 14.40
C LEU A 428 -34.64 -20.11 15.22
N ARG A 429 -34.34 -21.37 15.54
CA ARG A 429 -33.14 -21.78 16.28
C ARG A 429 -32.52 -22.97 15.58
N ALA A 430 -31.20 -23.11 15.68
CA ALA A 430 -30.51 -24.32 15.24
C ALA A 430 -31.04 -25.54 16.02
N GLY A 431 -31.10 -26.69 15.36
CA GLY A 431 -31.57 -27.96 15.91
C GLY A 431 -33.08 -28.18 15.85
N LEU A 432 -33.89 -27.21 15.37
CA LEU A 432 -35.32 -27.44 15.14
C LEU A 432 -35.54 -28.42 13.99
N ASN A 433 -36.49 -29.33 14.13
CA ASN A 433 -36.91 -30.25 13.07
C ASN A 433 -37.98 -29.60 12.18
N ALA A 434 -37.97 -29.98 10.90
CA ALA A 434 -38.98 -29.57 9.93
C ALA A 434 -39.36 -30.71 9.00
N ASP A 435 -40.63 -30.77 8.64
CA ASP A 435 -41.13 -31.54 7.50
C ASP A 435 -41.06 -30.67 6.25
N ILE A 436 -40.41 -31.20 5.21
CA ILE A 436 -40.03 -30.46 4.02
C ILE A 436 -40.62 -31.14 2.80
N ASP A 437 -41.46 -30.42 2.08
CA ASP A 437 -41.99 -30.82 0.78
C ASP A 437 -41.24 -30.08 -0.32
N ILE A 438 -40.35 -30.78 -1.02
CA ILE A 438 -39.61 -30.25 -2.17
C ILE A 438 -40.47 -30.42 -3.42
N ILE A 439 -40.70 -29.33 -4.14
CA ILE A 439 -41.55 -29.33 -5.34
C ILE A 439 -40.70 -29.78 -6.54
N ILE A 440 -40.97 -30.98 -7.06
CA ILE A 440 -40.27 -31.56 -8.22
C ILE A 440 -40.88 -31.04 -9.52
N GLU A 441 -42.18 -31.18 -9.65
CA GLU A 441 -42.96 -30.66 -10.77
C GLU A 441 -44.31 -30.16 -10.24
N GLU A 442 -44.72 -28.97 -10.66
CA GLU A 442 -46.01 -28.40 -10.31
C GLU A 442 -46.72 -27.94 -11.58
N ARG A 443 -47.97 -28.37 -11.74
CA ARG A 443 -48.84 -27.92 -12.84
C ARG A 443 -50.03 -27.18 -12.28
N GLN A 444 -50.12 -25.89 -12.61
CA GLN A 444 -51.15 -24.99 -12.11
C GLN A 444 -52.30 -24.88 -13.12
N ASP A 445 -53.51 -24.60 -12.61
CA ASP A 445 -54.74 -24.41 -13.39
C ASP A 445 -55.07 -25.59 -14.33
N VAL A 446 -54.81 -26.81 -13.87
CA VAL A 446 -55.12 -28.03 -14.64
C VAL A 446 -56.41 -28.68 -14.16
N VAL A 447 -57.09 -29.40 -15.06
CA VAL A 447 -58.28 -30.18 -14.71
C VAL A 447 -57.82 -31.39 -13.90
N ARG A 448 -58.24 -31.45 -12.63
CA ARG A 448 -57.77 -32.47 -11.69
C ARG A 448 -58.90 -33.26 -11.06
N ILE A 449 -58.56 -34.46 -10.61
CA ILE A 449 -59.47 -35.36 -9.90
C ILE A 449 -58.71 -36.05 -8.76
N PRO A 450 -59.32 -36.25 -7.57
CA PRO A 450 -58.67 -37.02 -6.52
C PRO A 450 -58.49 -38.47 -6.96
N LYS A 451 -57.28 -39.03 -6.77
CA LYS A 451 -56.91 -40.37 -7.27
C LYS A 451 -57.88 -41.47 -6.87
N ARG A 452 -58.48 -41.37 -5.67
CA ARG A 452 -59.45 -42.33 -5.14
C ARG A 452 -60.74 -42.48 -5.96
N PHE A 453 -61.03 -41.55 -6.87
CA PHE A 453 -62.18 -41.60 -7.77
C PHE A 453 -61.86 -42.20 -9.15
N VAL A 454 -60.63 -42.66 -9.37
CA VAL A 454 -60.18 -43.23 -10.65
C VAL A 454 -59.98 -44.73 -10.51
N THR A 455 -60.65 -45.51 -11.37
CA THR A 455 -60.46 -46.95 -11.49
C THR A 455 -59.45 -47.24 -12.60
N THR A 456 -58.46 -48.08 -12.30
CA THR A 456 -57.50 -48.59 -13.29
C THR A 456 -57.85 -50.03 -13.64
N ALA A 457 -58.19 -50.29 -14.90
CA ALA A 457 -58.49 -51.63 -15.40
C ALA A 457 -57.20 -52.46 -15.60
N ALA A 458 -57.34 -53.77 -15.81
CA ALA A 458 -56.21 -54.70 -15.93
C ALA A 458 -55.31 -54.44 -17.15
N ASP A 459 -55.83 -53.74 -18.17
CA ASP A 459 -55.12 -53.30 -19.37
C ASP A 459 -54.42 -51.93 -19.18
N GLY A 460 -54.51 -51.33 -17.99
CA GLY A 460 -53.97 -50.01 -17.67
C GLY A 460 -54.90 -48.84 -17.99
N THR A 461 -56.06 -49.08 -18.60
CA THR A 461 -57.02 -48.03 -18.93
C THR A 461 -57.59 -47.40 -17.66
N LYS A 462 -57.54 -46.07 -17.56
CA LYS A 462 -58.09 -45.31 -16.42
C LYS A 462 -59.48 -44.78 -16.75
N SER A 463 -60.41 -44.92 -15.83
CA SER A 463 -61.79 -44.47 -15.99
C SER A 463 -62.38 -43.91 -14.71
N VAL A 464 -63.40 -43.09 -14.86
CA VAL A 464 -64.17 -42.51 -13.76
C VAL A 464 -65.63 -42.87 -13.90
N LEU A 465 -66.33 -42.91 -12.77
CA LEU A 465 -67.76 -43.14 -12.73
C LEU A 465 -68.49 -41.80 -12.69
N VAL A 466 -69.37 -41.54 -13.65
CA VAL A 466 -70.17 -40.30 -13.76
C VAL A 466 -71.65 -40.62 -13.54
N PRO A 467 -72.40 -39.80 -12.76
CA PRO A 467 -73.85 -39.97 -12.61
C PRO A 467 -74.59 -39.93 -13.95
N ALA A 468 -75.43 -40.94 -14.21
CA ALA A 468 -76.31 -41.01 -15.38
C ALA A 468 -77.74 -41.37 -14.94
N GLY A 469 -78.41 -40.40 -14.30
CA GLY A 469 -79.74 -40.62 -13.68
C GLY A 469 -79.65 -41.55 -12.47
N HIS A 470 -80.36 -42.69 -12.51
CA HIS A 470 -80.28 -43.74 -11.48
C HIS A 470 -79.19 -44.79 -11.77
N ARG A 471 -78.39 -44.58 -12.81
CA ARG A 471 -77.29 -45.46 -13.23
C ARG A 471 -75.97 -44.70 -13.17
N VAL A 472 -74.88 -45.45 -13.30
CA VAL A 472 -73.54 -44.91 -13.38
C VAL A 472 -73.01 -45.18 -14.79
N ALA A 473 -72.41 -44.16 -15.42
CA ALA A 473 -71.70 -44.31 -16.68
C ALA A 473 -70.19 -44.34 -16.39
N THR A 474 -69.47 -45.23 -17.08
CA THR A 474 -68.01 -45.26 -17.03
C THR A 474 -67.46 -44.41 -18.15
N THR A 475 -66.66 -43.39 -17.82
CA THR A 475 -65.99 -42.51 -18.78
C THR A 475 -64.50 -42.75 -18.71
N THR A 476 -63.89 -43.10 -19.84
CA THR A 476 -62.44 -43.24 -19.95
C THR A 476 -61.78 -41.86 -19.86
N ILE A 477 -60.71 -41.77 -19.07
CA ILE A 477 -59.91 -40.57 -18.90
C ILE A 477 -58.45 -40.84 -19.28
N GLU A 478 -57.79 -39.82 -19.80
CA GLU A 478 -56.35 -39.78 -20.00
C GLU A 478 -55.71 -39.06 -18.81
N VAL A 479 -54.76 -39.69 -18.12
CA VAL A 479 -53.98 -39.04 -17.06
C VAL A 479 -52.76 -38.39 -17.69
N LEU A 480 -52.67 -37.07 -17.62
CA LEU A 480 -51.58 -36.29 -18.22
C LEU A 480 -50.41 -36.12 -17.25
N PHE A 481 -50.69 -36.10 -15.95
CA PHE A 481 -49.69 -35.99 -14.90
C PHE A 481 -50.20 -36.68 -13.62
N THR A 482 -49.29 -37.35 -12.92
CA THR A 482 -49.57 -38.01 -11.65
C THR A 482 -48.82 -37.29 -10.54
N GLY A 483 -49.47 -36.32 -9.90
CA GLY A 483 -48.96 -35.75 -8.66
C GLY A 483 -48.99 -36.78 -7.54
N ASN A 484 -48.21 -36.63 -6.48
CA ASN A 484 -48.31 -37.47 -5.28
C ASN A 484 -49.08 -36.77 -4.13
N ASP A 485 -49.59 -35.57 -4.40
CA ASP A 485 -50.54 -34.77 -3.61
C ASP A 485 -51.98 -35.35 -3.57
N SER A 486 -52.17 -36.63 -3.89
CA SER A 486 -53.47 -37.32 -4.01
C SER A 486 -54.35 -36.90 -5.20
N TYR A 487 -53.85 -36.15 -6.18
CA TYR A 487 -54.59 -35.81 -7.40
C TYR A 487 -53.95 -36.40 -8.68
N TYR A 488 -54.78 -36.53 -9.72
CA TYR A 488 -54.34 -36.72 -11.10
C TYR A 488 -54.71 -35.48 -11.91
N GLU A 489 -53.84 -35.05 -12.81
CA GLU A 489 -54.22 -34.21 -13.94
C GLU A 489 -54.86 -35.10 -15.00
N ILE A 490 -56.05 -34.72 -15.48
CA ILE A 490 -56.82 -35.54 -16.41
C ILE A 490 -57.33 -34.78 -17.63
N LYS A 491 -57.60 -35.53 -18.69
CA LYS A 491 -58.31 -35.11 -19.89
C LYS A 491 -59.41 -36.12 -20.22
N GLY A 492 -60.53 -35.63 -20.76
CA GLY A 492 -61.68 -36.46 -21.15
C GLY A 492 -62.95 -36.23 -20.30
N VAL A 493 -62.84 -35.48 -19.20
CA VAL A 493 -63.97 -35.01 -18.39
C VAL A 493 -63.74 -33.54 -18.06
N ASP A 494 -64.77 -32.71 -18.30
CA ASP A 494 -64.68 -31.27 -18.06
C ASP A 494 -64.77 -30.93 -16.56
N ALA A 495 -64.11 -29.82 -16.19
CA ALA A 495 -64.26 -29.25 -14.85
C ALA A 495 -65.73 -28.88 -14.57
N GLY A 496 -66.17 -29.13 -13.34
CA GLY A 496 -67.57 -29.04 -12.90
C GLY A 496 -68.32 -30.38 -12.94
N THR A 497 -67.78 -31.41 -13.60
CA THR A 497 -68.41 -32.73 -13.64
C THR A 497 -68.33 -33.44 -12.28
N THR A 498 -69.46 -33.94 -11.79
CA THR A 498 -69.50 -34.78 -10.59
C THR A 498 -69.08 -36.21 -10.94
N VAL A 499 -68.13 -36.76 -10.19
CA VAL A 499 -67.66 -38.14 -10.28
C VAL A 499 -68.01 -38.90 -9.01
N ILE A 500 -68.21 -40.20 -9.14
CA ILE A 500 -68.61 -41.13 -8.07
C ILE A 500 -67.41 -42.01 -7.71
N ALA A 501 -67.22 -42.28 -6.42
CA ALA A 501 -66.20 -43.21 -5.96
C ALA A 501 -66.49 -44.63 -6.50
N PRO A 502 -65.46 -45.37 -6.93
CA PRO A 502 -65.62 -46.67 -7.57
C PRO A 502 -66.18 -47.78 -6.69
#